data_AF-A0A1F4HPD3-F1
#
_entry.id   AF-A0A1F4HPD3-F1
#
_cell.length_a   1.000
_cell.length_b   1.000
_cell.length_c   1.000
_cell.angle_alpha   90.00
_cell.angle_beta   90.00
_cell.angle_gamma   90.00
#
_symmetry.space_group_name_H-M   'P 1'
#
loop_
_entity.id
_entity.type
_entity.pdbx_description
1 polymer ?
#
loop_
_entity_poly.entity_id
_entity_poly.type
_entity_poly.pdbx_seq_one_letter_code
_entity_poly.pdbx_strand_id
1 'polypeptide(L)'
;MHHPRLTWLAAAALLALAGAPALAAEPGAPLQTVVVSATRHAMPLADAPAAMSVVTAEDIAQRGADNLLEALRGETGVAVFGRTIAGRKALALRGMDPRHTLFLVDGRRISASDGVIGHSDFQLDGVAMDQIDRIEVVRGPLSVLYGAEALGGVVQVFTRPLAAQFEGRAAVQGSQTTSDRGGEGHRASASVSGPLGEGLRAGLSVSDSRRQAVASALDPRLSDLEGRHKQEVSWRLRWAPASGHALELEQRWGQEQRWADQIERSGRRRLFQSVTDLDRDHAALTWGADWGGDGDWRSTVRAYESRLAMRNQRDNGVAALRPNRLADRVAEVQLSGQPRAGHLLSAGAELRQESLRNVGLPGGSAESEHRSLLLQDEITWSRALTFTAGLRHDAHQRFGSEWSPRLYAVWRVAPQWVLKGGYSHGFKAPTLKQITPGYQEDEGPYTYLSNPSLQAET
;
A
#
# COMPACT_ATOMS: atom_id res chain seq x y z
N MET A 1 69.91 37.55 -25.15
CA MET A 1 69.44 36.84 -26.35
C MET A 1 67.91 36.80 -26.33
N HIS A 2 67.31 36.83 -27.52
CA HIS A 2 65.96 37.24 -27.88
C HIS A 2 64.75 36.63 -27.14
N HIS A 3 63.84 37.51 -26.72
CA HIS A 3 62.37 37.56 -26.92
C HIS A 3 61.69 36.52 -27.88
N PRO A 4 60.35 36.39 -27.91
CA PRO A 4 59.32 36.36 -26.83
C PRO A 4 58.15 35.35 -27.13
N ARG A 5 57.05 35.48 -26.37
CA ARG A 5 55.62 35.14 -26.67
C ARG A 5 55.07 33.80 -26.16
N LEU A 6 54.16 33.88 -25.19
CA LEU A 6 52.74 33.56 -25.38
C LEU A 6 51.94 33.96 -24.12
N THR A 7 51.66 35.26 -24.03
CA THR A 7 50.34 35.75 -23.60
C THR A 7 49.25 35.05 -24.40
N TRP A 8 48.04 34.86 -23.83
CA TRP A 8 46.73 34.50 -24.44
C TRP A 8 46.03 33.34 -23.72
N LEU A 9 45.71 33.47 -22.42
CA LEU A 9 44.74 32.58 -21.74
C LEU A 9 43.81 33.34 -20.76
N ALA A 10 43.58 34.64 -20.98
CA ALA A 10 42.67 35.46 -20.19
C ALA A 10 41.45 36.00 -21.00
N ALA A 11 41.13 35.41 -22.15
CA ALA A 11 40.08 35.92 -23.05
C ALA A 11 39.09 34.85 -23.57
N ALA A 12 38.91 33.73 -22.86
CA ALA A 12 37.93 32.70 -23.24
C ALA A 12 36.70 32.60 -22.30
N ALA A 13 36.57 33.49 -21.31
CA ALA A 13 35.49 33.46 -20.32
C ALA A 13 34.36 34.49 -20.56
N LEU A 14 34.31 35.15 -21.73
CA LEU A 14 33.38 36.28 -21.96
C LEU A 14 32.69 36.32 -23.32
N LEU A 15 32.67 35.22 -24.09
CA LEU A 15 32.09 35.19 -25.44
C LEU A 15 31.27 33.92 -25.76
N ALA A 16 30.53 33.42 -24.77
CA ALA A 16 29.48 32.40 -24.99
C ALA A 16 28.10 32.84 -24.46
N LEU A 17 27.84 34.16 -24.44
CA LEU A 17 26.59 34.77 -23.98
C LEU A 17 25.73 35.35 -25.12
N ALA A 18 25.97 34.94 -26.36
CA ALA A 18 25.17 35.37 -27.51
C ALA A 18 24.85 34.17 -28.40
N GLY A 19 23.70 33.53 -28.14
CA GLY A 19 23.20 32.44 -28.97
C GLY A 19 22.40 31.39 -28.20
N ALA A 20 21.50 31.79 -27.30
CA ALA A 20 20.41 30.89 -26.95
C ALA A 20 19.49 30.81 -28.18
N PRO A 21 19.33 29.65 -28.83
CA PRO A 21 18.22 29.50 -29.76
C PRO A 21 16.96 29.76 -28.94
N ALA A 22 16.05 30.56 -29.47
CA ALA A 22 14.69 30.58 -28.97
C ALA A 22 14.20 29.13 -28.98
N LEU A 23 14.12 28.52 -27.79
CA LEU A 23 13.42 27.26 -27.59
C LEU A 23 11.97 27.55 -27.99
N ALA A 24 11.63 27.17 -29.21
CA ALA A 24 10.27 27.00 -29.62
C ALA A 24 9.59 26.16 -28.52
N ALA A 25 8.49 26.68 -27.97
CA ALA A 25 7.66 25.92 -27.06
C ALA A 25 7.26 24.63 -27.79
N GLU A 26 7.78 23.49 -27.33
CA GLU A 26 7.40 22.21 -27.92
C GLU A 26 5.89 22.00 -27.75
N PRO A 27 5.17 21.65 -28.82
CA PRO A 27 3.77 21.30 -28.72
C PRO A 27 3.65 19.98 -27.95
N GLY A 28 2.96 20.01 -26.81
CA GLY A 28 2.59 18.81 -26.06
C GLY A 28 3.66 18.35 -25.08
N ALA A 29 3.89 19.13 -24.02
CA ALA A 29 4.54 18.58 -22.82
C ALA A 29 3.80 17.27 -22.43
N PRO A 30 4.51 16.14 -22.29
CA PRO A 30 3.87 14.89 -21.92
C PRO A 30 3.10 15.08 -20.62
N LEU A 31 1.88 14.54 -20.55
CA LEU A 31 1.03 14.59 -19.36
C LEU A 31 1.87 14.14 -18.15
N GLN A 32 2.08 15.07 -17.22
CA GLN A 32 2.88 14.77 -16.03
C GLN A 32 2.11 13.77 -15.18
N THR A 33 2.73 12.63 -14.88
CA THR A 33 2.14 11.64 -13.97
C THR A 33 1.91 12.29 -12.60
N VAL A 34 0.66 12.28 -12.15
CA VAL A 34 0.27 12.83 -10.84
C VAL A 34 0.30 11.72 -9.80
N VAL A 35 0.84 12.04 -8.63
CA VAL A 35 0.95 11.14 -7.47
C VAL A 35 0.41 11.80 -6.21
N VAL A 36 0.06 11.00 -5.21
CA VAL A 36 -0.50 11.49 -3.94
C VAL A 36 0.30 11.01 -2.73
N SER A 37 0.89 9.81 -2.81
CA SER A 37 1.35 9.06 -1.63
C SER A 37 2.59 9.66 -0.95
N ALA A 38 3.31 10.57 -1.62
CA ALA A 38 4.52 11.17 -1.06
C ALA A 38 4.25 12.31 -0.06
N THR A 39 3.07 12.95 -0.13
CA THR A 39 2.68 14.14 0.66
C THR A 39 1.21 14.16 1.09
N ARG A 40 0.39 13.18 0.69
CA ARG A 40 -1.07 13.11 0.88
C ARG A 40 -1.89 14.14 0.07
N HIS A 41 -1.29 14.86 -0.86
CA HIS A 41 -2.01 15.65 -1.87
C HIS A 41 -1.48 15.36 -3.28
N ALA A 42 -2.29 15.68 -4.30
CA ALA A 42 -1.91 15.49 -5.69
C ALA A 42 -0.76 16.42 -6.10
N MET A 43 0.29 15.87 -6.70
CA MET A 43 1.41 16.63 -7.27
C MET A 43 2.09 15.86 -8.41
N PRO A 44 2.89 16.51 -9.26
CA PRO A 44 3.68 15.79 -10.26
C PRO A 44 4.69 14.84 -9.63
N LEU A 45 4.88 13.65 -10.25
CA LEU A 45 5.88 12.66 -9.82
C LEU A 45 7.31 13.25 -9.76
N ALA A 46 7.63 14.16 -10.68
CA ALA A 46 8.92 14.86 -10.70
C ALA A 46 9.13 15.72 -9.45
N ASP A 47 8.07 16.24 -8.83
CA ASP A 47 8.15 17.11 -7.65
C ASP A 47 7.97 16.34 -6.33
N ALA A 48 7.53 15.08 -6.40
CA ALA A 48 7.32 14.25 -5.21
C ALA A 48 8.61 14.09 -4.36
N PRO A 49 8.59 14.41 -3.05
CA PRO A 49 9.76 14.35 -2.17
C PRO A 49 10.09 12.91 -1.70
N ALA A 50 10.06 11.94 -2.61
CA ALA A 50 10.37 10.54 -2.31
C ALA A 50 10.85 9.78 -3.56
N ALA A 51 11.52 8.65 -3.34
CA ALA A 51 11.84 7.72 -4.41
C ALA A 51 10.65 6.79 -4.67
N MET A 52 9.84 7.09 -5.67
CA MET A 52 8.61 6.32 -5.95
C MET A 52 8.45 5.95 -7.42
N SER A 53 7.62 4.94 -7.69
CA SER A 53 7.16 4.58 -9.02
C SER A 53 5.63 4.49 -9.04
N VAL A 54 5.07 4.53 -10.24
CA VAL A 54 3.64 4.37 -10.49
C VAL A 54 3.49 3.20 -11.45
N VAL A 55 2.66 2.23 -11.07
CA VAL A 55 2.25 1.12 -11.93
C VAL A 55 0.81 1.41 -12.36
N THR A 56 0.60 1.60 -13.66
CA THR A 56 -0.70 1.98 -14.22
C THR A 56 -1.62 0.78 -14.41
N ALA A 57 -2.92 1.01 -14.60
CA ALA A 57 -3.86 -0.04 -15.01
C ALA A 57 -3.41 -0.77 -16.31
N GLU A 58 -2.76 -0.07 -17.23
CA GLU A 58 -2.22 -0.66 -18.45
C GLU A 58 -1.05 -1.62 -18.14
N ASP A 59 -0.11 -1.20 -17.29
CA ASP A 59 0.99 -2.07 -16.85
C ASP A 59 0.46 -3.34 -16.17
N ILE A 60 -0.55 -3.19 -15.30
CA ILE A 60 -1.20 -4.31 -14.60
C ILE A 60 -1.81 -5.29 -15.60
N ALA A 61 -2.54 -4.77 -16.59
CA ALA A 61 -3.19 -5.57 -17.63
C ALA A 61 -2.16 -6.28 -18.52
N GLN A 62 -1.10 -5.59 -18.97
CA GLN A 62 -0.02 -6.16 -19.77
C GLN A 62 0.72 -7.28 -19.03
N ARG A 63 0.88 -7.17 -17.72
CA ARG A 63 1.49 -8.20 -16.87
C ARG A 63 0.58 -9.41 -16.65
N GLY A 64 -0.73 -9.28 -16.92
CA GLY A 64 -1.71 -10.32 -16.60
C GLY A 64 -1.75 -10.67 -15.10
N ALA A 65 -1.42 -9.72 -14.22
CA ALA A 65 -1.21 -9.98 -12.81
C ALA A 65 -2.48 -10.52 -12.12
N ASP A 66 -2.34 -11.52 -11.25
CA ASP A 66 -3.42 -12.05 -10.39
C ASP A 66 -3.59 -11.28 -9.09
N ASN A 67 -2.50 -10.70 -8.59
CA ASN A 67 -2.48 -10.00 -7.31
C ASN A 67 -1.43 -8.89 -7.30
N LEU A 68 -1.40 -8.15 -6.18
CA LEU A 68 -0.51 -7.01 -6.03
C LEU A 68 0.98 -7.38 -6.14
N LEU A 69 1.36 -8.58 -5.70
CA LEU A 69 2.75 -9.04 -5.83
C LEU A 69 3.17 -9.19 -7.28
N GLU A 70 2.33 -9.79 -8.11
CA GLU A 70 2.60 -9.97 -9.53
C GLU A 70 2.54 -8.65 -10.28
N ALA A 71 1.60 -7.77 -9.90
CA ALA A 71 1.50 -6.42 -10.44
C ALA A 71 2.75 -5.59 -10.16
N LEU A 72 3.44 -5.85 -9.03
CA LEU A 72 4.66 -5.13 -8.63
C LEU A 72 5.96 -5.90 -8.92
N ARG A 73 5.87 -7.11 -9.48
CA ARG A 73 7.07 -7.91 -9.78
C ARG A 73 7.88 -7.22 -10.87
N GLY A 74 9.17 -7.02 -10.60
CA GLY A 74 10.08 -6.33 -11.51
C GLY A 74 10.16 -4.82 -11.30
N GLU A 75 9.31 -4.25 -10.43
CA GLU A 75 9.45 -2.86 -10.05
C GLU A 75 10.77 -2.59 -9.30
N THR A 76 11.36 -1.43 -9.53
CA THR A 76 12.64 -1.07 -8.91
C THR A 76 12.53 -1.03 -7.39
N GLY A 77 13.40 -1.76 -6.70
CA GLY A 77 13.42 -1.83 -5.24
C GLY A 77 12.41 -2.80 -4.63
N VAL A 78 11.65 -3.53 -5.46
CA VAL A 78 10.79 -4.65 -5.04
C VAL A 78 11.59 -5.95 -5.08
N ALA A 79 11.65 -6.65 -3.96
CA ALA A 79 12.17 -8.01 -3.87
C ALA A 79 11.04 -8.98 -3.51
N VAL A 80 11.15 -10.21 -4.01
CA VAL A 80 10.16 -11.27 -3.77
C VAL A 80 10.83 -12.41 -3.04
N PHE A 81 10.30 -12.75 -1.87
CA PHE A 81 10.78 -13.85 -1.04
C PHE A 81 9.80 -15.02 -1.10
N GLY A 82 10.30 -16.23 -1.36
CA GLY A 82 9.49 -17.43 -1.23
C GLY A 82 9.14 -17.69 0.24
N ARG A 83 7.90 -18.09 0.50
CA ARG A 83 7.49 -18.65 1.79
C ARG A 83 7.42 -20.17 1.66
N THR A 84 7.65 -20.87 2.76
CA THR A 84 7.75 -22.34 2.77
C THR A 84 6.41 -23.08 2.67
N ILE A 85 5.30 -22.38 2.39
CA ILE A 85 3.95 -22.97 2.28
C ILE A 85 3.44 -22.78 0.86
N ALA A 86 3.30 -23.89 0.12
CA ALA A 86 2.56 -24.01 -1.14
C ALA A 86 2.74 -22.83 -2.12
N GLY A 87 3.98 -22.41 -2.34
CA GLY A 87 4.32 -21.39 -3.34
C GLY A 87 3.95 -19.95 -2.98
N ARG A 88 3.49 -19.68 -1.75
CA ARG A 88 3.26 -18.31 -1.25
C ARG A 88 4.52 -17.48 -1.33
N LYS A 89 4.35 -16.18 -1.53
CA LYS A 89 5.46 -15.23 -1.69
C LYS A 89 5.21 -13.97 -0.88
N ALA A 90 6.27 -13.37 -0.40
CA ALA A 90 6.23 -12.11 0.33
C ALA A 90 6.89 -11.02 -0.51
N LEU A 91 6.33 -9.82 -0.43
CA LEU A 91 6.86 -8.63 -1.08
C LEU A 91 7.68 -7.83 -0.08
N ALA A 92 8.88 -7.44 -0.48
CA ALA A 92 9.77 -6.60 0.30
C ALA A 92 10.16 -5.36 -0.49
N LEU A 93 10.29 -4.23 0.20
CA LEU A 93 10.78 -2.98 -0.36
C LEU A 93 12.15 -2.66 0.20
N ARG A 94 13.09 -2.30 -0.69
CA ARG A 94 14.48 -1.95 -0.34
C ARG A 94 15.21 -3.02 0.50
N GLY A 95 14.87 -4.30 0.27
CA GLY A 95 15.48 -5.42 0.99
C GLY A 95 15.03 -5.57 2.46
N MET A 96 14.07 -4.76 2.92
CA MET A 96 13.51 -4.89 4.27
C MET A 96 12.60 -6.10 4.37
N ASP A 97 12.42 -6.62 5.59
CA ASP A 97 11.46 -7.69 5.85
C ASP A 97 10.05 -7.27 5.39
N PRO A 98 9.27 -8.14 4.72
CA PRO A 98 7.93 -7.85 4.21
C PRO A 98 6.98 -7.14 5.19
N ARG A 99 7.13 -7.41 6.49
CA ARG A 99 6.34 -6.80 7.57
C ARG A 99 6.59 -5.30 7.76
N HIS A 100 7.54 -4.72 7.03
CA HIS A 100 7.91 -3.30 6.98
C HIS A 100 7.39 -2.59 5.73
N THR A 101 6.47 -3.20 4.98
CA THR A 101 5.76 -2.53 3.90
C THR A 101 4.34 -2.24 4.33
N LEU A 102 3.96 -0.96 4.31
CA LEU A 102 2.57 -0.57 4.55
C LEU A 102 1.75 -0.70 3.27
N PHE A 103 0.62 -1.38 3.35
CA PHE A 103 -0.35 -1.47 2.26
C PHE A 103 -1.56 -0.58 2.52
N LEU A 104 -1.94 0.21 1.53
CA LEU A 104 -3.08 1.12 1.58
C LEU A 104 -3.99 0.91 0.37
N VAL A 105 -5.30 1.08 0.57
CA VAL A 105 -6.29 1.17 -0.50
C VAL A 105 -7.01 2.51 -0.37
N ASP A 106 -6.88 3.37 -1.38
CA ASP A 106 -7.36 4.76 -1.39
C ASP A 106 -6.98 5.53 -0.11
N GLY A 107 -5.74 5.32 0.34
CA GLY A 107 -5.15 5.97 1.51
C GLY A 107 -5.58 5.39 2.86
N ARG A 108 -6.39 4.32 2.88
CA ARG A 108 -6.85 3.62 4.08
C ARG A 108 -6.02 2.35 4.30
N ARG A 109 -5.62 2.11 5.55
CA ARG A 109 -4.84 0.91 5.93
C ARG A 109 -5.69 -0.35 5.78
N ILE A 110 -5.05 -1.44 5.34
CA ILE A 110 -5.61 -2.79 5.39
C ILE A 110 -4.86 -3.63 6.43
N SER A 111 -5.50 -4.68 6.94
CA SER A 111 -4.91 -5.52 7.98
C SER A 111 -3.58 -6.16 7.52
N ALA A 112 -2.49 -5.89 8.25
CA ALA A 112 -1.15 -6.41 7.99
C ALA A 112 -1.02 -7.88 8.43
N SER A 113 -1.59 -8.78 7.62
CA SER A 113 -1.75 -10.20 7.99
C SER A 113 -0.43 -10.95 8.16
N ASP A 114 0.65 -10.54 7.48
CA ASP A 114 1.97 -11.18 7.52
C ASP A 114 2.76 -10.91 8.80
N GLY A 115 2.36 -9.89 9.59
CA GLY A 115 2.89 -9.67 10.93
C GLY A 115 2.26 -10.61 11.97
N VAL A 116 1.04 -11.09 11.74
CA VAL A 116 0.22 -11.79 12.74
C VAL A 116 0.00 -13.26 12.40
N ILE A 117 -0.22 -13.57 11.12
CA ILE A 117 -0.52 -14.90 10.61
C ILE A 117 0.75 -15.43 9.93
N GLY A 118 1.27 -16.53 10.47
CA GLY A 118 2.49 -17.17 9.97
C GLY A 118 2.40 -17.49 8.47
N HIS A 119 3.45 -17.13 7.74
CA HIS A 119 3.57 -17.31 6.29
C HIS A 119 2.41 -16.73 5.45
N SER A 120 1.74 -15.69 5.94
CA SER A 120 0.66 -15.03 5.21
C SER A 120 1.18 -14.10 4.10
N ASP A 121 0.40 -13.97 3.05
CA ASP A 121 0.46 -12.96 1.99
C ASP A 121 -0.95 -12.38 1.68
N PHE A 122 -1.92 -12.59 2.59
CA PHE A 122 -3.34 -12.30 2.34
C PHE A 122 -3.66 -10.82 2.08
N GLN A 123 -2.82 -9.89 2.52
CA GLN A 123 -3.01 -8.46 2.21
C GLN A 123 -2.83 -8.13 0.72
N LEU A 124 -2.16 -8.98 -0.07
CA LEU A 124 -1.82 -8.72 -1.48
C LEU A 124 -3.00 -8.98 -2.43
N ASP A 125 -4.08 -9.57 -1.92
CA ASP A 125 -5.24 -10.02 -2.69
C ASP A 125 -6.52 -9.24 -2.36
N GLY A 126 -6.45 -8.18 -1.56
CA GLY A 126 -7.61 -7.46 -1.00
C GLY A 126 -8.35 -6.49 -1.94
N VAL A 127 -7.92 -6.40 -3.21
CA VAL A 127 -8.60 -5.65 -4.28
C VAL A 127 -8.50 -6.46 -5.56
N ALA A 128 -9.59 -6.53 -6.34
CA ALA A 128 -9.56 -7.13 -7.67
C ALA A 128 -8.73 -6.27 -8.66
N MET A 129 -7.85 -6.91 -9.43
CA MET A 129 -6.85 -6.20 -10.26
C MET A 129 -7.48 -5.31 -11.35
N ASP A 130 -8.65 -5.68 -11.85
CA ASP A 130 -9.42 -4.92 -12.84
C ASP A 130 -10.03 -3.63 -12.27
N GLN A 131 -10.20 -3.55 -10.95
CA GLN A 131 -10.73 -2.38 -10.24
C GLN A 131 -9.65 -1.36 -9.84
N ILE A 132 -8.37 -1.70 -10.05
CA ILE A 132 -7.25 -0.81 -9.76
C ILE A 132 -7.08 0.18 -10.91
N ASP A 133 -7.00 1.47 -10.56
CA ASP A 133 -6.62 2.57 -11.46
C ASP A 133 -5.11 2.65 -11.61
N ARG A 134 -4.41 2.67 -10.47
CA ARG A 134 -2.94 2.66 -10.40
C ARG A 134 -2.46 2.21 -9.03
N ILE A 135 -1.19 1.87 -8.95
CA ILE A 135 -0.48 1.58 -7.71
C ILE A 135 0.68 2.55 -7.60
N GLU A 136 0.77 3.26 -6.49
CA GLU A 136 1.92 4.09 -6.14
C GLU A 136 2.81 3.32 -5.15
N VAL A 137 4.10 3.18 -5.48
CA VAL A 137 5.07 2.49 -4.62
C VAL A 137 6.10 3.51 -4.14
N VAL A 138 6.01 3.90 -2.87
CA VAL A 138 6.99 4.78 -2.23
C VAL A 138 8.03 3.93 -1.52
N ARG A 139 9.31 4.15 -1.82
CA ARG A 139 10.41 3.32 -1.31
C ARG A 139 11.19 4.07 -0.26
N GLY A 140 11.33 3.45 0.91
CA GLY A 140 11.95 4.02 2.10
C GLY A 140 10.94 4.54 3.11
N PRO A 141 11.43 5.00 4.27
CA PRO A 141 10.59 5.34 5.41
C PRO A 141 9.59 6.46 5.11
N LEU A 142 8.33 6.25 5.49
CA LEU A 142 7.24 7.22 5.33
C LEU A 142 6.31 7.28 6.56
N SER A 143 6.81 6.85 7.73
CA SER A 143 6.05 6.88 8.98
C SER A 143 5.59 8.28 9.36
N VAL A 144 6.30 9.35 8.99
CA VAL A 144 5.84 10.72 9.22
C VAL A 144 4.42 10.98 8.69
N LEU A 145 4.05 10.40 7.54
CA LEU A 145 2.71 10.54 7.00
C LEU A 145 1.79 9.46 7.53
N TYR A 146 2.25 8.21 7.54
CA TYR A 146 1.35 7.07 7.69
C TYR A 146 1.39 6.39 9.05
N GLY A 147 2.47 6.50 9.83
CA GLY A 147 2.68 5.82 11.11
C GLY A 147 3.44 4.50 10.98
N ALA A 148 3.09 3.54 11.84
CA ALA A 148 3.75 2.23 11.93
C ALA A 148 3.78 1.45 10.58
N GLU A 149 4.66 0.45 10.47
CA GLU A 149 4.87 -0.41 9.29
C GLU A 149 5.46 0.27 8.05
N ALA A 150 5.40 1.59 7.91
CA ALA A 150 5.90 2.33 6.74
C ALA A 150 7.43 2.53 6.75
N LEU A 151 8.20 1.52 7.15
CA LEU A 151 9.66 1.62 7.35
C LEU A 151 10.43 1.27 6.06
N GLY A 152 10.07 0.17 5.39
CA GLY A 152 10.61 -0.20 4.07
C GLY A 152 9.94 0.56 2.93
N GLY A 153 8.68 0.95 3.10
CA GLY A 153 7.94 1.75 2.15
C GLY A 153 6.43 1.66 2.28
N VAL A 154 5.75 2.26 1.31
CA VAL A 154 4.29 2.27 1.20
C VAL A 154 3.89 1.80 -0.19
N VAL A 155 2.96 0.86 -0.25
CA VAL A 155 2.26 0.46 -1.47
C VAL A 155 0.82 0.94 -1.35
N GLN A 156 0.47 1.96 -2.15
CA GLN A 156 -0.87 2.53 -2.15
C GLN A 156 -1.59 2.18 -3.45
N VAL A 157 -2.66 1.40 -3.32
CA VAL A 157 -3.57 1.05 -4.39
C VAL A 157 -4.63 2.14 -4.51
N PHE A 158 -4.81 2.69 -5.70
CA PHE A 158 -5.92 3.56 -6.04
C PHE A 158 -6.93 2.77 -6.86
N THR A 159 -8.16 2.72 -6.39
CA THR A 159 -9.25 2.09 -7.12
C THR A 159 -9.84 3.08 -8.12
N ARG A 160 -10.52 2.56 -9.15
CA ARG A 160 -11.15 3.40 -10.18
C ARG A 160 -12.13 4.41 -9.56
N PRO A 161 -12.09 5.68 -9.99
CA PRO A 161 -13.02 6.70 -9.51
C PRO A 161 -14.44 6.44 -10.03
N LEU A 162 -15.44 6.96 -9.33
CA LEU A 162 -16.83 6.95 -9.83
C LEU A 162 -16.95 7.80 -11.10
N ALA A 163 -17.44 7.19 -12.18
CA ALA A 163 -17.55 7.85 -13.47
C ALA A 163 -18.47 9.08 -13.42
N ALA A 164 -18.11 10.11 -14.18
CA ALA A 164 -18.92 11.33 -14.31
C ALA A 164 -20.18 11.12 -15.16
N GLN A 165 -20.15 10.11 -16.03
CA GLN A 165 -21.27 9.66 -16.84
C GLN A 165 -21.51 8.17 -16.57
N PHE A 166 -22.68 7.66 -16.94
CA PHE A 166 -22.94 6.23 -16.80
C PHE A 166 -21.96 5.42 -17.64
N GLU A 167 -21.27 4.50 -17.00
CA GLU A 167 -20.26 3.65 -17.61
C GLU A 167 -20.36 2.23 -17.04
N GLY A 168 -20.39 1.25 -17.93
CA GLY A 168 -20.29 -0.17 -17.60
C GLY A 168 -19.00 -0.75 -18.17
N ARG A 169 -18.37 -1.65 -17.43
CA ARG A 169 -17.21 -2.43 -17.88
C ARG A 169 -17.40 -3.88 -17.52
N ALA A 170 -16.97 -4.78 -18.39
CA ALA A 170 -16.86 -6.20 -18.10
C ALA A 170 -15.56 -6.74 -18.69
N ALA A 171 -14.94 -7.68 -18.00
CA ALA A 171 -13.73 -8.35 -18.45
C ALA A 171 -13.83 -9.84 -18.17
N VAL A 172 -13.36 -10.65 -19.11
CA VAL A 172 -13.18 -12.09 -18.93
C VAL A 172 -11.80 -12.46 -19.45
N GLN A 173 -11.06 -13.20 -18.64
CA GLN A 173 -9.73 -13.70 -18.94
C GLN A 173 -9.67 -15.18 -18.63
N GLY A 174 -9.10 -15.96 -19.55
CA GLY A 174 -8.73 -17.36 -19.34
C GLY A 174 -7.21 -17.49 -19.30
N SER A 175 -6.72 -18.42 -18.49
CA SER A 175 -5.31 -18.78 -18.43
C SER A 175 -5.17 -20.29 -18.59
N GLN A 176 -4.28 -20.68 -19.50
CA GLN A 176 -3.91 -22.07 -19.74
C GLN A 176 -2.41 -22.19 -19.60
N THR A 177 -1.94 -23.33 -19.07
CA THR A 177 -0.51 -23.59 -18.92
C THR A 177 -0.07 -24.64 -19.94
N THR A 178 1.21 -24.62 -20.31
CA THR A 178 1.80 -25.65 -21.18
C THR A 178 2.11 -26.95 -20.44
N SER A 179 1.98 -26.94 -19.11
CA SER A 179 2.21 -28.09 -18.24
C SER A 179 0.89 -28.76 -17.90
N ASP A 180 0.93 -30.07 -17.70
CA ASP A 180 -0.16 -30.89 -17.19
C ASP A 180 -0.31 -30.81 -15.65
N ARG A 181 0.53 -30.04 -14.96
CA ARG A 181 0.54 -29.93 -13.49
C ARG A 181 -0.56 -29.03 -12.93
N GLY A 182 -1.40 -28.43 -13.76
CA GLY A 182 -2.43 -27.48 -13.36
C GLY A 182 -1.99 -26.02 -13.44
N GLY A 183 -2.61 -25.16 -12.64
CA GLY A 183 -2.42 -23.70 -12.70
C GLY A 183 -3.32 -22.97 -13.70
N GLU A 184 -4.15 -23.70 -14.44
CA GLU A 184 -5.19 -23.13 -15.30
C GLU A 184 -6.22 -22.37 -14.46
N GLY A 185 -6.89 -21.41 -15.08
CA GLY A 185 -7.81 -20.56 -14.33
C GLY A 185 -8.55 -19.56 -15.19
N HIS A 186 -9.44 -18.83 -14.53
CA HIS A 186 -10.23 -17.77 -15.13
C HIS A 186 -10.33 -16.56 -14.20
N ARG A 187 -10.67 -15.43 -14.80
CA ARG A 187 -11.09 -14.21 -14.12
C ARG A 187 -12.25 -13.62 -14.88
N ALA A 188 -13.31 -13.28 -14.18
CA ALA A 188 -14.44 -12.55 -14.71
C ALA A 188 -14.74 -11.37 -13.78
N SER A 189 -15.01 -10.22 -14.35
CA SER A 189 -15.43 -9.07 -13.57
C SER A 189 -16.41 -8.19 -14.33
N ALA A 190 -17.22 -7.48 -13.56
CA ALA A 190 -18.14 -6.49 -14.09
C ALA A 190 -18.20 -5.30 -13.12
N SER A 191 -18.32 -4.10 -13.66
CA SER A 191 -18.53 -2.89 -12.89
C SER A 191 -19.47 -1.95 -13.62
N VAL A 192 -20.24 -1.19 -12.85
CA VAL A 192 -21.09 -0.12 -13.34
C VAL A 192 -20.92 1.08 -12.43
N SER A 193 -20.80 2.28 -12.99
CA SER A 193 -20.74 3.51 -12.21
C SER A 193 -21.34 4.68 -12.97
N GLY A 194 -21.86 5.66 -12.27
CA GLY A 194 -22.43 6.85 -12.89
C GLY A 194 -23.21 7.73 -11.92
N PRO A 195 -23.78 8.83 -12.41
CA PRO A 195 -24.65 9.70 -11.63
C PRO A 195 -26.00 9.03 -11.33
N LEU A 196 -26.52 9.22 -10.12
CA LEU A 196 -27.88 8.83 -9.71
C LEU A 196 -28.82 10.03 -9.53
N GLY A 197 -28.29 11.25 -9.53
CA GLY A 197 -29.05 12.48 -9.29
C GLY A 197 -28.13 13.66 -8.99
N GLU A 198 -28.70 14.77 -8.51
CA GLU A 198 -27.97 16.00 -8.19
C GLU A 198 -26.81 15.75 -7.21
N GLY A 199 -25.57 15.84 -7.73
CA GLY A 199 -24.34 15.64 -6.93
C GLY A 199 -24.11 14.21 -6.44
N LEU A 200 -25.01 13.27 -6.69
CA LEU A 200 -24.91 11.88 -6.24
C LEU A 200 -24.38 10.98 -7.36
N ARG A 201 -23.32 10.23 -7.07
CA ARG A 201 -22.76 9.19 -7.94
C ARG A 201 -22.68 7.88 -7.18
N ALA A 202 -22.83 6.78 -7.91
CA ALA A 202 -22.73 5.44 -7.36
C ALA A 202 -21.89 4.56 -8.26
N GLY A 203 -21.33 3.51 -7.67
CA GLY A 203 -20.64 2.44 -8.38
C GLY A 203 -20.81 1.12 -7.67
N LEU A 204 -20.87 0.06 -8.45
CA LEU A 204 -20.91 -1.34 -8.02
C LEU A 204 -19.90 -2.11 -8.87
N SER A 205 -19.11 -2.96 -8.24
CA SER A 205 -18.22 -3.90 -8.93
C SER A 205 -18.33 -5.28 -8.32
N VAL A 206 -18.19 -6.29 -9.18
CA VAL A 206 -18.14 -7.70 -8.82
C VAL A 206 -16.98 -8.36 -9.57
N SER A 207 -16.30 -9.30 -8.92
CA SER A 207 -15.27 -10.10 -9.55
C SER A 207 -15.27 -11.53 -9.02
N ASP A 208 -14.96 -12.46 -9.90
CA ASP A 208 -14.72 -13.88 -9.62
C ASP A 208 -13.39 -14.27 -10.29
N SER A 209 -12.50 -14.90 -9.55
CA SER A 209 -11.24 -15.38 -10.10
C SER A 209 -10.87 -16.71 -9.48
N ARG A 210 -10.57 -17.70 -10.33
CA ARG A 210 -10.15 -19.02 -9.89
C ARG A 210 -8.88 -19.42 -10.61
N ARG A 211 -7.94 -19.99 -9.87
CA ARG A 211 -6.74 -20.63 -10.40
C ARG A 211 -6.57 -21.98 -9.73
N GLN A 212 -6.32 -23.02 -10.51
CA GLN A 212 -6.02 -24.34 -10.01
C GLN A 212 -4.68 -24.35 -9.26
N ALA A 213 -4.52 -25.31 -8.35
CA ALA A 213 -3.22 -25.59 -7.76
C ALA A 213 -2.26 -26.09 -8.85
N VAL A 214 -0.96 -25.92 -8.61
CA VAL A 214 0.09 -26.51 -9.44
C VAL A 214 0.72 -27.66 -8.67
N ALA A 215 0.59 -28.89 -9.18
CA ALA A 215 1.19 -30.09 -8.61
C ALA A 215 2.72 -30.00 -8.63
N SER A 216 3.38 -30.62 -7.66
CA SER A 216 4.83 -30.55 -7.56
C SER A 216 5.52 -31.34 -8.66
N ALA A 217 6.55 -30.74 -9.25
CA ALA A 217 7.39 -31.44 -10.22
C ALA A 217 8.19 -32.60 -9.60
N LEU A 218 8.43 -32.56 -8.28
CA LEU A 218 9.20 -33.57 -7.56
C LEU A 218 8.31 -34.70 -6.99
N ASP A 219 7.09 -34.36 -6.56
CA ASP A 219 6.09 -35.32 -6.06
C ASP A 219 4.68 -34.83 -6.43
N PRO A 220 4.04 -35.41 -7.47
CA PRO A 220 2.73 -34.95 -7.95
C PRO A 220 1.59 -35.01 -6.92
N ARG A 221 1.81 -35.67 -5.77
CA ARG A 221 0.85 -35.71 -4.66
C ARG A 221 0.86 -34.44 -3.81
N LEU A 222 1.81 -33.54 -4.05
CA LEU A 222 1.97 -32.26 -3.34
C LEU A 222 1.70 -31.10 -4.29
N SER A 223 1.43 -29.91 -3.74
CA SER A 223 1.31 -28.67 -4.53
C SER A 223 2.57 -27.80 -4.40
N ASP A 224 3.19 -27.44 -5.53
CA ASP A 224 4.22 -26.39 -5.59
C ASP A 224 3.58 -25.00 -5.43
N LEU A 225 2.35 -24.82 -5.92
CA LEU A 225 1.58 -23.58 -5.80
C LEU A 225 0.14 -23.89 -5.39
N GLU A 226 -0.34 -23.19 -4.37
CA GLU A 226 -1.73 -23.32 -3.93
C GLU A 226 -2.73 -22.84 -5.01
N GLY A 227 -3.83 -23.59 -5.09
CA GLY A 227 -5.02 -23.17 -5.83
C GLY A 227 -5.77 -22.11 -5.06
N ARG A 228 -6.49 -21.25 -5.77
CA ARG A 228 -7.21 -20.11 -5.21
C ARG A 228 -8.53 -19.89 -5.93
N HIS A 229 -9.56 -19.52 -5.18
CA HIS A 229 -10.83 -19.01 -5.69
C HIS A 229 -11.21 -17.79 -4.87
N LYS A 230 -11.32 -16.63 -5.53
CA LYS A 230 -11.61 -15.34 -4.92
C LYS A 230 -12.85 -14.75 -5.53
N GLN A 231 -13.71 -14.21 -4.69
CA GLN A 231 -14.90 -13.46 -5.06
C GLN A 231 -14.90 -12.14 -4.30
N GLU A 232 -15.15 -11.04 -5.00
CA GLU A 232 -15.16 -9.71 -4.40
C GLU A 232 -16.36 -8.92 -4.92
N VAL A 233 -17.00 -8.19 -4.01
CA VAL A 233 -18.06 -7.24 -4.30
C VAL A 233 -17.70 -5.92 -3.63
N SER A 234 -17.75 -4.83 -4.39
CA SER A 234 -17.66 -3.48 -3.80
C SER A 234 -18.76 -2.57 -4.28
N TRP A 235 -19.17 -1.67 -3.40
CA TRP A 235 -19.99 -0.54 -3.80
C TRP A 235 -19.44 0.75 -3.18
N ARG A 236 -19.66 1.85 -3.89
CA ARG A 236 -19.28 3.19 -3.47
C ARG A 236 -20.39 4.17 -3.82
N LEU A 237 -20.68 5.08 -2.89
CA LEU A 237 -21.57 6.20 -3.07
C LEU A 237 -20.81 7.47 -2.76
N ARG A 238 -20.89 8.46 -3.66
CA ARG A 238 -20.35 9.80 -3.43
C ARG A 238 -21.44 10.82 -3.61
N TRP A 239 -21.69 11.62 -2.58
CA TRP A 239 -22.68 12.69 -2.59
C TRP A 239 -21.98 14.03 -2.39
N ALA A 240 -22.19 14.96 -3.31
CA ALA A 240 -21.72 16.35 -3.22
C ALA A 240 -22.92 17.27 -2.91
N PRO A 241 -23.28 17.47 -1.63
CA PRO A 241 -24.46 18.25 -1.24
C PRO A 241 -24.34 19.75 -1.53
N ALA A 242 -23.10 20.25 -1.59
CA ALA A 242 -22.78 21.65 -1.82
C ALA A 242 -21.44 21.76 -2.55
N SER A 243 -21.19 22.92 -3.16
CA SER A 243 -19.88 23.21 -3.76
C SER A 243 -18.78 23.07 -2.71
N GLY A 244 -17.65 22.45 -3.09
CA GLY A 244 -16.52 22.20 -2.20
C GLY A 244 -16.71 21.02 -1.22
N HIS A 245 -17.93 20.50 -1.02
CA HIS A 245 -18.18 19.43 -0.05
C HIS A 245 -18.52 18.10 -0.73
N ALA A 246 -17.95 17.00 -0.23
CA ALA A 246 -18.30 15.65 -0.68
C ALA A 246 -18.29 14.67 0.50
N LEU A 247 -19.31 13.81 0.54
CA LEU A 247 -19.37 12.63 1.39
C LEU A 247 -19.20 11.39 0.53
N GLU A 248 -18.37 10.45 0.96
CA GLU A 248 -18.16 9.17 0.30
C GLU A 248 -18.37 8.03 1.30
N LEU A 249 -19.17 7.05 0.88
CA LEU A 249 -19.41 5.79 1.56
C LEU A 249 -18.86 4.67 0.68
N GLU A 250 -18.09 3.76 1.26
CA GLU A 250 -17.56 2.59 0.58
C GLU A 250 -17.75 1.35 1.44
N GLN A 251 -18.04 0.24 0.78
CA GLN A 251 -17.99 -1.09 1.35
C GLN A 251 -17.37 -2.07 0.36
N ARG A 252 -16.48 -2.93 0.85
CA ARG A 252 -15.86 -4.01 0.09
C ARG A 252 -15.96 -5.31 0.87
N TRP A 253 -16.47 -6.34 0.22
CA TRP A 253 -16.54 -7.70 0.74
C TRP A 253 -15.75 -8.63 -0.16
N GLY A 254 -14.90 -9.45 0.44
CA GLY A 254 -14.14 -10.45 -0.28
C GLY A 254 -14.19 -11.79 0.41
N GLN A 255 -14.41 -12.85 -0.36
CA GLN A 255 -14.21 -14.23 0.08
C GLN A 255 -13.10 -14.85 -0.75
N GLU A 256 -12.22 -15.60 -0.10
CA GLU A 256 -11.16 -16.30 -0.79
C GLU A 256 -10.94 -17.67 -0.14
N GLN A 257 -11.00 -18.71 -0.95
CA GLN A 257 -10.59 -20.05 -0.58
C GLN A 257 -9.26 -20.39 -1.23
N ARG A 258 -8.33 -20.93 -0.45
CA ARG A 258 -7.07 -21.47 -0.93
C ARG A 258 -6.93 -22.93 -0.57
N TRP A 259 -6.41 -23.74 -1.47
CA TRP A 259 -6.17 -25.16 -1.22
C TRP A 259 -4.81 -25.62 -1.72
N ALA A 260 -4.17 -26.50 -0.97
CA ALA A 260 -2.92 -27.12 -1.35
C ALA A 260 -2.75 -28.49 -0.71
N ASP A 261 -2.25 -29.44 -1.50
CA ASP A 261 -1.89 -30.77 -1.04
C ASP A 261 -0.47 -30.75 -0.46
N GLN A 262 -0.33 -31.25 0.75
CA GLN A 262 0.89 -31.13 1.55
C GLN A 262 1.21 -32.43 2.29
N ILE A 263 2.43 -32.52 2.80
CA ILE A 263 2.87 -33.60 3.67
C ILE A 263 3.17 -33.06 5.07
N GLU A 264 2.66 -33.74 6.08
CA GLU A 264 2.86 -33.37 7.47
C GLU A 264 4.36 -33.41 7.80
N ARG A 265 4.88 -32.35 8.42
CA ARG A 265 6.30 -32.27 8.82
C ARG A 265 6.63 -33.12 10.05
N SER A 266 5.62 -33.65 10.74
CA SER A 266 5.81 -34.57 11.86
C SER A 266 6.32 -35.93 11.38
N GLY A 267 6.80 -36.76 12.30
CA GLY A 267 7.28 -38.11 12.00
C GLY A 267 6.23 -39.02 11.34
N ARG A 268 4.93 -38.69 11.43
CA ARG A 268 3.85 -39.46 10.79
C ARG A 268 3.77 -39.25 9.28
N ARG A 269 4.31 -38.13 8.75
CA ARG A 269 4.46 -37.87 7.30
C ARG A 269 3.18 -38.10 6.48
N ARG A 270 2.01 -37.81 7.05
CA ARG A 270 0.71 -38.00 6.38
C ARG A 270 0.54 -36.99 5.26
N LEU A 271 0.06 -37.44 4.10
CA LEU A 271 -0.42 -36.56 3.04
C LEU A 271 -1.78 -36.00 3.46
N PHE A 272 -2.00 -34.71 3.27
CA PHE A 272 -3.25 -34.05 3.62
C PHE A 272 -3.50 -32.86 2.70
N GLN A 273 -4.76 -32.54 2.47
CA GLN A 273 -5.15 -31.29 1.86
C GLN A 273 -5.39 -30.23 2.92
N SER A 274 -4.81 -29.04 2.74
CA SER A 274 -5.07 -27.87 3.57
C SER A 274 -5.96 -26.91 2.81
N VAL A 275 -7.14 -26.60 3.36
CA VAL A 275 -8.05 -25.59 2.83
C VAL A 275 -8.08 -24.39 3.78
N THR A 276 -7.82 -23.19 3.28
CA THR A 276 -7.86 -21.94 4.03
C THR A 276 -8.95 -21.05 3.47
N ASP A 277 -9.92 -20.69 4.30
CA ASP A 277 -10.97 -19.74 3.95
C ASP A 277 -10.65 -18.37 4.57
N LEU A 278 -10.81 -17.32 3.78
CA LEU A 278 -10.52 -15.94 4.13
C LEU A 278 -11.75 -15.10 3.84
N ASP A 279 -12.26 -14.41 4.86
CA ASP A 279 -13.27 -13.37 4.70
C ASP A 279 -12.62 -12.01 4.94
N ARG A 280 -12.86 -11.06 4.04
CA ARG A 280 -12.41 -9.67 4.12
C ARG A 280 -13.61 -8.74 4.07
N ASP A 281 -13.59 -7.75 4.93
CA ASP A 281 -14.64 -6.74 5.06
C ASP A 281 -13.96 -5.40 5.26
N HIS A 282 -14.28 -4.41 4.43
CA HIS A 282 -13.74 -3.06 4.53
C HIS A 282 -14.85 -2.05 4.34
N ALA A 283 -15.09 -1.23 5.38
CA ALA A 283 -16.11 -0.20 5.39
C ALA A 283 -15.44 1.17 5.59
N ALA A 284 -15.86 2.20 4.86
CA ALA A 284 -15.34 3.55 5.04
C ALA A 284 -16.41 4.63 4.84
N LEU A 285 -16.31 5.67 5.67
CA LEU A 285 -16.99 6.95 5.52
C LEU A 285 -15.94 8.05 5.43
N THR A 286 -15.98 8.85 4.36
CA THR A 286 -15.06 9.98 4.15
C THR A 286 -15.85 11.24 3.87
N TRP A 287 -15.55 12.32 4.56
CA TRP A 287 -16.02 13.66 4.25
C TRP A 287 -14.83 14.52 3.82
N GLY A 288 -14.96 15.17 2.67
CA GLY A 288 -14.02 16.14 2.14
C GLY A 288 -14.66 17.52 2.05
N ALA A 289 -13.90 18.55 2.37
CA ALA A 289 -14.28 19.94 2.20
C ALA A 289 -13.13 20.72 1.55
N ASP A 290 -13.42 21.45 0.48
CA ASP A 290 -12.61 22.53 -0.06
C ASP A 290 -13.28 23.84 0.37
N TRP A 291 -12.62 24.54 1.29
CA TRP A 291 -13.14 25.76 1.91
C TRP A 291 -12.89 27.00 1.04
N GLY A 292 -12.02 26.89 0.03
CA GLY A 292 -11.56 28.01 -0.77
C GLY A 292 -10.91 29.12 0.07
N GLY A 293 -11.10 30.37 -0.37
CA GLY A 293 -10.59 31.56 0.30
C GLY A 293 -9.07 31.76 0.15
N ASP A 294 -8.55 32.75 0.88
CA ASP A 294 -7.11 33.00 0.92
C ASP A 294 -6.39 31.81 1.57
N GLY A 295 -5.69 31.03 0.75
CA GLY A 295 -4.89 29.90 1.19
C GLY A 295 -5.40 28.50 0.80
N ASP A 296 -6.48 28.38 -0.01
CA ASP A 296 -6.91 27.09 -0.58
C ASP A 296 -7.05 25.95 0.44
N TRP A 297 -7.69 26.24 1.58
CA TRP A 297 -7.80 25.27 2.68
C TRP A 297 -8.70 24.09 2.32
N ARG A 298 -8.23 22.88 2.65
CA ARG A 298 -8.96 21.63 2.46
C ARG A 298 -8.93 20.78 3.72
N SER A 299 -10.02 20.10 3.99
CA SER A 299 -10.13 19.15 5.09
C SER A 299 -10.63 17.80 4.61
N THR A 300 -10.09 16.74 5.18
CA THR A 300 -10.58 15.38 5.00
C THR A 300 -10.78 14.74 6.37
N VAL A 301 -11.97 14.23 6.63
CA VAL A 301 -12.29 13.42 7.81
C VAL A 301 -12.67 12.04 7.32
N ARG A 302 -12.07 11.00 7.86
CA ARG A 302 -12.44 9.62 7.51
C ARG A 302 -12.51 8.72 8.72
N ALA A 303 -13.50 7.84 8.70
CA ALA A 303 -13.64 6.74 9.63
C ALA A 303 -13.77 5.45 8.83
N TYR A 304 -12.98 4.42 9.15
CA TYR A 304 -13.02 3.15 8.44
C TYR A 304 -12.69 1.97 9.34
N GLU A 305 -13.15 0.79 8.94
CA GLU A 305 -12.84 -0.48 9.57
C GLU A 305 -12.41 -1.48 8.51
N SER A 306 -11.29 -2.16 8.76
CA SER A 306 -10.80 -3.27 7.94
C SER A 306 -10.78 -4.53 8.79
N ARG A 307 -11.38 -5.62 8.30
CA ARG A 307 -11.40 -6.91 8.99
C ARG A 307 -10.90 -8.02 8.07
N LEU A 308 -10.16 -8.95 8.66
CA LEU A 308 -9.71 -10.19 8.02
C LEU A 308 -9.99 -11.36 8.97
N ALA A 309 -10.79 -12.33 8.53
CA ALA A 309 -10.98 -13.59 9.23
C ALA A 309 -10.38 -14.74 8.43
N MET A 310 -9.53 -15.54 9.06
CA MET A 310 -8.91 -16.73 8.49
C MET A 310 -9.34 -17.96 9.26
N ARG A 311 -9.84 -18.96 8.52
CA ARG A 311 -10.15 -20.30 9.02
C ARG A 311 -9.36 -21.32 8.21
N ASN A 312 -8.99 -22.42 8.84
CA ASN A 312 -8.28 -23.50 8.15
C ASN A 312 -8.90 -24.85 8.52
N GLN A 313 -8.94 -25.73 7.53
CA GLN A 313 -9.31 -27.12 7.68
C GLN A 313 -8.21 -27.97 7.03
N ARG A 314 -7.94 -29.13 7.63
CA ARG A 314 -7.01 -30.13 7.12
C ARG A 314 -7.65 -31.49 7.27
N ASP A 315 -7.53 -32.33 6.26
CA ASP A 315 -8.03 -33.70 6.30
C ASP A 315 -7.00 -34.67 6.90
N ASN A 316 -7.27 -35.98 6.78
CA ASN A 316 -6.38 -37.07 7.22
C ASN A 316 -5.92 -37.01 8.69
N GLY A 317 -6.75 -36.40 9.55
CA GLY A 317 -6.48 -36.23 10.98
C GLY A 317 -5.26 -35.36 11.29
N VAL A 318 -4.85 -34.47 10.37
CA VAL A 318 -3.79 -33.48 10.60
C VAL A 318 -4.40 -32.26 11.28
N ALA A 319 -3.74 -31.73 12.31
CA ALA A 319 -4.24 -30.57 13.04
C ALA A 319 -4.26 -29.32 12.16
N ALA A 320 -5.41 -28.63 12.13
CA ALA A 320 -5.62 -27.38 11.41
C ALA A 320 -4.84 -26.20 12.04
N LEU A 321 -4.58 -25.17 11.23
CA LEU A 321 -4.05 -23.90 11.71
C LEU A 321 -5.07 -23.19 12.61
N ARG A 322 -4.56 -22.50 13.64
CA ARG A 322 -5.41 -21.72 14.56
C ARG A 322 -6.15 -20.62 13.77
N PRO A 323 -7.46 -20.43 13.98
CA PRO A 323 -8.20 -19.35 13.34
C PRO A 323 -7.71 -17.99 13.85
N ASN A 324 -7.71 -17.00 12.97
CA ASN A 324 -7.33 -15.62 13.28
C ASN A 324 -8.42 -14.67 12.80
N ARG A 325 -8.81 -13.70 13.62
CA ARG A 325 -9.64 -12.58 13.18
C ARG A 325 -8.96 -11.28 13.59
N LEU A 326 -8.55 -10.50 12.60
CA LEU A 326 -7.95 -9.18 12.75
C LEU A 326 -9.01 -8.13 12.44
N ALA A 327 -9.02 -7.04 13.19
CA ALA A 327 -9.75 -5.84 12.82
C ALA A 327 -8.98 -4.58 13.20
N ASP A 328 -8.92 -3.62 12.27
CA ASP A 328 -8.39 -2.27 12.47
C ASP A 328 -9.52 -1.27 12.28
N ARG A 329 -9.75 -0.44 13.30
CA ARG A 329 -10.68 0.70 13.23
C ARG A 329 -9.89 1.98 13.31
N VAL A 330 -10.14 2.91 12.39
CA VAL A 330 -9.40 4.16 12.29
C VAL A 330 -10.36 5.32 12.13
N ALA A 331 -10.15 6.37 12.90
CA ALA A 331 -10.75 7.68 12.69
C ALA A 331 -9.63 8.72 12.56
N GLU A 332 -9.66 9.52 11.51
CA GLU A 332 -8.63 10.54 11.30
C GLU A 332 -9.17 11.80 10.65
N VAL A 333 -8.45 12.88 10.90
CA VAL A 333 -8.69 14.22 10.36
C VAL A 333 -7.40 14.71 9.73
N GLN A 334 -7.52 15.31 8.56
CA GLN A 334 -6.44 15.98 7.85
C GLN A 334 -6.89 17.38 7.44
N LEU A 335 -5.99 18.34 7.56
CA LEU A 335 -6.16 19.72 7.12
C LEU A 335 -4.94 20.10 6.31
N SER A 336 -5.13 20.71 5.14
CA SER A 336 -4.05 21.24 4.31
C SER A 336 -4.41 22.61 3.78
N GLY A 337 -3.44 23.52 3.67
CA GLY A 337 -3.65 24.84 3.08
C GLY A 337 -2.38 25.66 3.02
N GLN A 338 -2.47 26.83 2.43
CA GLN A 338 -1.37 27.75 2.19
C GLN A 338 -1.52 28.99 3.07
N PRO A 339 -1.06 28.96 4.33
CA PRO A 339 -1.21 30.10 5.24
C PRO A 339 -0.43 31.33 4.78
N ARG A 340 0.60 31.15 3.95
CA ARG A 340 1.37 32.21 3.31
C ARG A 340 1.96 31.73 1.99
N ALA A 341 2.33 32.67 1.13
CA ALA A 341 2.97 32.36 -0.14
C ALA A 341 4.22 31.48 0.06
N GLY A 342 4.31 30.41 -0.73
CA GLY A 342 5.42 29.46 -0.72
C GLY A 342 5.37 28.41 0.39
N HIS A 343 4.30 28.33 1.18
CA HIS A 343 4.13 27.32 2.23
C HIS A 343 2.84 26.55 2.00
N LEU A 344 2.94 25.23 1.90
CA LEU A 344 1.80 24.32 1.93
C LEU A 344 1.88 23.51 3.22
N LEU A 345 1.08 23.92 4.20
CA LEU A 345 0.99 23.28 5.51
C LEU A 345 0.00 22.13 5.44
N SER A 346 0.36 20.99 6.00
CA SER A 346 -0.53 19.83 6.21
C SER A 346 -0.44 19.38 7.66
N ALA A 347 -1.58 19.21 8.31
CA ALA A 347 -1.68 18.71 9.68
C ALA A 347 -2.68 17.56 9.74
N GLY A 348 -2.51 16.66 10.70
CA GLY A 348 -3.47 15.59 10.90
C GLY A 348 -3.44 14.97 12.29
N ALA A 349 -4.53 14.30 12.62
CA ALA A 349 -4.69 13.52 13.83
C ALA A 349 -5.35 12.18 13.50
N GLU A 350 -4.93 11.11 14.16
CA GLU A 350 -5.47 9.76 13.93
C GLU A 350 -5.64 9.04 15.26
N LEU A 351 -6.78 8.35 15.40
CA LEU A 351 -7.09 7.39 16.43
C LEU A 351 -7.28 6.04 15.77
N ARG A 352 -6.54 5.03 16.21
CA ARG A 352 -6.62 3.66 15.70
C ARG A 352 -6.80 2.68 16.84
N GLN A 353 -7.69 1.72 16.67
CA GLN A 353 -7.86 0.56 17.54
C GLN A 353 -7.60 -0.70 16.72
N GLU A 354 -6.58 -1.45 17.12
CA GLU A 354 -6.25 -2.75 16.54
C GLU A 354 -6.79 -3.85 17.47
N SER A 355 -7.40 -4.90 16.90
CA SER A 355 -7.87 -6.06 17.62
C SER A 355 -7.49 -7.36 16.93
N LEU A 356 -7.17 -8.37 17.73
CA LEU A 356 -6.86 -9.72 17.29
C LEU A 356 -7.63 -10.73 18.14
N ARG A 357 -8.42 -11.59 17.50
CA ARG A 357 -8.97 -12.80 18.14
C ARG A 357 -8.16 -14.00 17.68
N ASN A 358 -7.58 -14.71 18.65
CA ASN A 358 -6.78 -15.90 18.45
C ASN A 358 -6.83 -16.74 19.73
N VAL A 359 -7.03 -18.05 19.59
CA VAL A 359 -7.17 -18.99 20.73
C VAL A 359 -5.91 -19.13 21.59
N GLY A 360 -4.73 -18.76 21.07
CA GLY A 360 -3.48 -18.72 21.82
C GLY A 360 -3.30 -17.47 22.68
N LEU A 361 -4.19 -16.47 22.55
CA LEU A 361 -4.19 -15.29 23.43
C LEU A 361 -4.94 -15.60 24.72
N PRO A 362 -4.50 -15.08 25.88
CA PRO A 362 -5.29 -15.14 27.11
C PRO A 362 -6.67 -14.50 26.92
N GLY A 363 -7.73 -15.24 27.27
CA GLY A 363 -9.11 -14.80 27.02
C GLY A 363 -9.56 -14.84 25.54
N GLY A 364 -8.71 -15.32 24.62
CA GLY A 364 -9.03 -15.51 23.20
C GLY A 364 -8.96 -14.24 22.33
N SER A 365 -8.60 -13.09 22.90
CA SER A 365 -8.49 -11.82 22.17
C SER A 365 -7.54 -10.83 22.82
N ALA A 366 -6.98 -9.93 22.02
CA ALA A 366 -6.18 -8.79 22.45
C ALA A 366 -6.54 -7.56 21.64
N GLU A 367 -6.36 -6.38 22.26
CA GLU A 367 -6.61 -5.08 21.64
C GLU A 367 -5.52 -4.08 22.06
N SER A 368 -5.30 -3.07 21.21
CA SER A 368 -4.44 -1.93 21.48
C SER A 368 -4.93 -0.65 20.80
N GLU A 369 -4.76 0.48 21.48
CA GLU A 369 -5.02 1.81 20.95
C GLU A 369 -3.73 2.53 20.51
N HIS A 370 -3.83 3.24 19.39
CA HIS A 370 -2.80 4.13 18.83
C HIS A 370 -3.41 5.52 18.65
N ARG A 371 -2.65 6.55 18.99
CA ARG A 371 -3.04 7.95 18.78
C ARG A 371 -1.87 8.67 18.14
N SER A 372 -2.13 9.50 17.13
CA SER A 372 -1.05 10.24 16.50
C SER A 372 -1.43 11.65 16.11
N LEU A 373 -0.39 12.48 16.01
CA LEU A 373 -0.43 13.85 15.52
C LEU A 373 0.67 14.02 14.47
N LEU A 374 0.33 14.69 13.38
CA LEU A 374 1.16 14.92 12.21
C LEU A 374 1.18 16.43 11.91
N LEU A 375 2.36 16.95 11.57
CA LEU A 375 2.54 18.26 10.96
C LEU A 375 3.60 18.16 9.85
N GLN A 376 3.32 18.73 8.68
CA GLN A 376 4.24 18.81 7.55
C GLN A 376 4.11 20.18 6.88
N ASP A 377 5.22 20.76 6.45
CA ASP A 377 5.26 21.97 5.64
C ASP A 377 6.10 21.72 4.38
N GLU A 378 5.55 22.12 3.23
CA GLU A 378 6.23 22.15 1.95
C GLU A 378 6.56 23.61 1.59
N ILE A 379 7.86 23.90 1.63
CA ILE A 379 8.43 25.24 1.59
C ILE A 379 9.06 25.44 0.20
N THR A 380 8.39 26.22 -0.64
CA THR A 380 8.93 26.70 -1.91
C THR A 380 9.95 27.79 -1.63
N TRP A 381 11.22 27.40 -1.53
CA TRP A 381 12.33 28.32 -1.26
C TRP A 381 12.65 29.19 -2.47
N SER A 382 12.52 28.64 -3.67
CA SER A 382 12.65 29.36 -4.94
C SER A 382 11.84 28.65 -6.03
N ARG A 383 11.81 29.22 -7.25
CA ARG A 383 11.18 28.55 -8.42
C ARG A 383 11.75 27.16 -8.74
N ALA A 384 12.94 26.85 -8.26
CA ALA A 384 13.64 25.61 -8.55
C ALA A 384 13.80 24.69 -7.33
N LEU A 385 13.59 25.17 -6.10
CA LEU A 385 13.94 24.44 -4.89
C LEU A 385 12.79 24.44 -3.90
N THR A 386 12.35 23.24 -3.53
CA THR A 386 11.33 23.01 -2.50
C THR A 386 11.88 22.12 -1.41
N PHE A 387 11.61 22.48 -0.16
CA PHE A 387 11.87 21.66 1.02
C PHE A 387 10.57 21.07 1.56
N THR A 388 10.63 19.86 2.09
CA THR A 388 9.53 19.23 2.82
C THR A 388 10.04 18.87 4.20
N ALA A 389 9.47 19.47 5.23
CA ALA A 389 9.79 19.16 6.63
C ALA A 389 8.54 18.63 7.31
N GLY A 390 8.65 17.53 8.05
CA GLY A 390 7.51 16.96 8.75
C GLY A 390 7.90 16.26 10.05
N LEU A 391 6.94 16.18 10.95
CA LEU A 391 7.07 15.49 12.23
C LEU A 391 5.76 14.80 12.56
N ARG A 392 5.86 13.55 13.00
CA ARG A 392 4.73 12.80 13.56
C ARG A 392 5.09 12.28 14.94
N HIS A 393 4.12 12.32 15.83
CA HIS A 393 4.18 11.66 17.13
C HIS A 393 3.13 10.54 17.16
N ASP A 394 3.54 9.33 17.45
CA ASP A 394 2.66 8.18 17.67
C ASP A 394 2.74 7.77 19.15
N ALA A 395 1.61 7.74 19.84
CA ALA A 395 1.48 7.21 21.19
C ALA A 395 0.68 5.90 21.14
N HIS A 396 1.25 4.85 21.71
CA HIS A 396 0.69 3.52 21.75
C HIS A 396 0.43 3.06 23.19
N GLN A 397 -0.68 2.39 23.40
CA GLN A 397 -1.13 1.97 24.73
C GLN A 397 -0.11 1.08 25.48
N ARG A 398 0.69 0.28 24.76
CA ARG A 398 1.61 -0.72 25.34
C ARG A 398 3.10 -0.36 25.24
N PHE A 399 3.66 -0.22 24.03
CA PHE A 399 5.10 0.01 23.84
C PHE A 399 5.60 1.45 24.07
N GLY A 400 4.72 2.44 24.35
CA GLY A 400 5.13 3.82 24.60
C GLY A 400 4.86 4.74 23.41
N SER A 401 5.80 5.63 23.08
CA SER A 401 5.62 6.62 22.02
C SER A 401 6.82 6.75 21.11
N GLU A 402 6.59 7.12 19.85
CA GLU A 402 7.61 7.27 18.82
C GLU A 402 7.49 8.60 18.09
N TRP A 403 8.64 9.20 17.75
CA TRP A 403 8.75 10.43 16.97
C TRP A 403 9.34 10.13 15.59
N SER A 404 8.62 10.50 14.53
CA SER A 404 9.04 10.29 13.14
C SER A 404 9.28 11.61 12.41
N PRO A 405 10.50 12.19 12.48
CA PRO A 405 10.87 13.37 11.69
C PRO A 405 11.19 13.03 10.23
N ARG A 406 10.99 14.01 9.35
CA ARG A 406 11.40 14.00 7.93
C ARG A 406 11.92 15.37 7.51
N LEU A 407 12.97 15.36 6.70
CA LEU A 407 13.45 16.51 5.94
C LEU A 407 13.84 16.08 4.53
N TYR A 408 13.28 16.72 3.52
CA TYR A 408 13.51 16.39 2.12
C TYR A 408 13.70 17.65 1.28
N ALA A 409 14.49 17.55 0.21
CA ALA A 409 14.71 18.61 -0.76
C ALA A 409 14.49 18.09 -2.18
N VAL A 410 13.81 18.90 -2.99
CA VAL A 410 13.59 18.66 -4.42
C VAL A 410 14.09 19.89 -5.17
N TRP A 411 15.14 19.71 -5.98
CA TRP A 411 15.82 20.77 -6.69
C TRP A 411 15.81 20.54 -8.20
N ARG A 412 15.08 21.38 -8.93
CA ARG A 412 15.04 21.41 -10.39
C ARG A 412 16.23 22.21 -10.92
N VAL A 413 17.37 21.53 -11.06
CA VAL A 413 18.64 22.10 -11.52
C VAL A 413 18.54 22.65 -12.96
N ALA A 414 17.75 21.98 -13.80
CA ALA A 414 17.43 22.38 -15.17
C ALA A 414 16.04 21.82 -15.55
N PRO A 415 15.41 22.22 -16.67
CA PRO A 415 14.07 21.75 -17.03
C PRO A 415 13.90 20.22 -17.04
N GLN A 416 14.96 19.49 -17.44
CA GLN A 416 14.97 18.03 -17.51
C GLN A 416 15.68 17.35 -16.32
N TRP A 417 16.30 18.11 -15.42
CA TRP A 417 17.10 17.57 -14.31
C TRP A 417 16.52 17.97 -12.97
N VAL A 418 16.05 16.98 -12.22
CA VAL A 418 15.59 17.13 -10.83
C VAL A 418 16.46 16.29 -9.92
N LEU A 419 17.12 16.93 -8.96
CA LEU A 419 17.85 16.28 -7.88
C LEU A 419 16.93 16.17 -6.66
N LYS A 420 16.88 14.98 -6.05
CA LYS A 420 16.06 14.68 -4.88
C LYS A 420 16.93 14.07 -3.80
N GLY A 421 16.74 14.50 -2.55
CA GLY A 421 17.45 13.93 -1.42
C GLY A 421 16.78 14.28 -0.09
N GLY A 422 16.90 13.41 0.90
CA GLY A 422 16.34 13.66 2.21
C GLY A 422 16.59 12.55 3.22
N TYR A 423 16.14 12.83 4.43
CA TYR A 423 16.15 11.95 5.59
C TYR A 423 14.71 11.76 6.08
N SER A 424 14.35 10.54 6.43
CA SER A 424 13.09 10.24 7.10
C SER A 424 13.30 9.11 8.09
N HIS A 425 12.79 9.30 9.30
CA HIS A 425 12.70 8.24 10.30
C HIS A 425 11.44 7.40 10.06
N GLY A 426 11.52 6.10 10.31
CA GLY A 426 10.40 5.18 10.22
C GLY A 426 10.38 4.26 11.43
N PHE A 427 9.22 3.70 11.75
CA PHE A 427 9.14 2.73 12.83
C PHE A 427 8.12 1.62 12.54
N LYS A 428 8.26 0.51 13.24
CA LYS A 428 7.29 -0.59 13.25
C LYS A 428 6.87 -0.88 14.68
N ALA A 429 5.56 -0.84 14.91
CA ALA A 429 4.96 -1.27 16.15
C ALA A 429 5.07 -2.80 16.30
N PRO A 430 5.36 -3.32 17.51
CA PRO A 430 5.17 -4.71 17.82
C PRO A 430 3.71 -5.14 17.63
N THR A 431 3.51 -6.34 17.12
CA THR A 431 2.18 -6.92 16.94
C THR A 431 1.54 -7.30 18.27
N LEU A 432 0.21 -7.39 18.30
CA LEU A 432 -0.53 -7.85 19.49
C LEU A 432 -0.03 -9.20 20.04
N LYS A 433 0.41 -10.12 19.18
CA LYS A 433 1.00 -11.40 19.61
C LYS A 433 2.32 -11.22 20.37
N GLN A 434 3.15 -10.26 19.96
CA GLN A 434 4.46 -10.04 20.58
C GLN A 434 4.35 -9.38 21.96
N ILE A 435 3.35 -8.51 22.18
CA ILE A 435 3.26 -7.67 23.39
C ILE A 435 2.12 -8.04 24.36
N THR A 436 1.21 -8.95 23.99
CA THR A 436 0.13 -9.37 24.90
C THR A 436 0.69 -10.35 25.94
N PRO A 437 0.72 -10.01 27.24
CA PRO A 437 1.24 -10.91 28.27
C PRO A 437 0.52 -12.26 28.24
N GLY A 438 1.26 -13.37 28.31
CA GLY A 438 0.69 -14.72 28.36
C GLY A 438 0.31 -15.32 27.00
N TYR A 439 0.58 -14.65 25.89
CA TYR A 439 0.52 -15.29 24.58
C TYR A 439 1.62 -16.36 24.46
N GLN A 440 1.22 -17.55 24.01
CA GLN A 440 2.11 -18.66 23.74
C GLN A 440 1.80 -19.29 22.38
N GLU A 441 2.84 -19.53 21.60
CA GLU A 441 2.76 -20.25 20.33
C GLU A 441 3.82 -21.34 20.28
N ASP A 442 3.39 -22.58 20.06
CA ASP A 442 4.30 -23.71 19.87
C ASP A 442 4.51 -23.91 18.38
N GLU A 443 5.75 -23.84 17.91
CA GLU A 443 6.12 -24.20 16.55
C GLU A 443 7.18 -25.31 16.57
N GLY A 444 6.75 -26.53 16.26
CA GLY A 444 7.63 -27.70 16.31
C GLY A 444 8.12 -27.95 17.75
N PRO A 445 9.44 -28.06 17.99
CA PRO A 445 9.99 -28.31 19.33
C PRO A 445 10.14 -27.04 20.18
N TYR A 446 9.82 -25.85 19.65
CA TYR A 446 10.02 -24.58 20.33
C TYR A 446 8.69 -23.96 20.76
N THR A 447 8.73 -23.30 21.91
CA THR A 447 7.64 -22.49 22.44
C THR A 447 8.08 -21.03 22.45
N TYR A 448 7.32 -20.18 21.77
CA TYR A 448 7.50 -18.74 21.76
C TYR A 448 6.58 -18.11 22.79
N LEU A 449 7.16 -17.22 23.61
CA LEU A 449 6.45 -16.44 24.62
C LEU A 449 6.45 -14.97 24.19
N SER A 450 5.37 -14.26 24.51
CA SER A 450 5.33 -12.81 24.33
C SER A 450 6.29 -12.07 25.26
N ASN A 451 6.71 -10.89 24.82
CA ASN A 451 7.49 -9.94 25.61
C ASN A 451 6.72 -8.60 25.73
N PRO A 452 6.01 -8.35 26.85
CA PRO A 452 5.29 -7.10 27.07
C PRO A 452 6.17 -5.84 27.13
N SER A 453 7.49 -6.00 27.30
CA SER A 453 8.45 -4.89 27.33
C SER A 453 9.06 -4.56 25.96
N LEU A 454 8.61 -5.23 24.89
CA LEU A 454 9.14 -5.02 23.55
C LEU A 454 8.83 -3.59 23.06
N GLN A 455 9.86 -2.94 22.54
CA GLN A 455 9.79 -1.58 21.96
C GLN A 455 9.56 -1.63 20.45
N ALA A 456 9.28 -0.48 19.85
CA ALA A 456 9.20 -0.36 18.40
C ALA A 456 10.56 -0.58 17.73
N GLU A 457 10.54 -1.12 16.51
CA GLU A 457 11.69 -1.14 15.61
C GLU A 457 11.81 0.23 14.94
N THR A 458 13.01 0.80 14.79
CA THR A 458 13.25 2.16 14.25
C THR A 458 14.36 2.22 13.21
#